data_AF-A0A536E9C3-F1
#
_entry.id   AF-A0A536E9C3-F1
#
_cell.length_a   1.000
_cell.length_b   1.000
_cell.length_c   1.000
_cell.angle_alpha   90.00
_cell.angle_beta   90.00
_cell.angle_gamma   90.00
#
_symmetry.space_group_name_H-M   'P 1'
#
loop_
_entity.id
_entity.type
_entity.pdbx_description
1 polymer ?
#
loop_
_entity_poly.entity_id
_entity_poly.type
_entity_poly.pdbx_seq_one_letter_code
_entity_poly.pdbx_strand_id
1 'polypeptide(L)'
;MRLWDPLAIREFSALLRDPVFRGRGVPPGDGRPVLLVPGFLAGDWTLRIMEGWLRRIGYRTYLSGILLNIQHSERLLSGLRRKVAEIEKENDARVSMIGHSRGGLLAKVLSQRKPQLVEQVITLGAPLA
;
A
#
# COMPACT_ATOMS: atom_id res chain seq x y z
N MET A 1 -13.13 -7.57 17.04
CA MET A 1 -13.25 -7.82 15.60
C MET A 1 -13.64 -9.29 15.43
N ARG A 2 -14.93 -9.56 15.14
CA ARG A 2 -15.45 -10.93 15.06
C ARG A 2 -15.00 -11.51 13.72
N LEU A 3 -13.90 -12.27 13.71
CA LEU A 3 -13.33 -12.95 12.53
C LEU A 3 -14.27 -14.02 11.89
N TRP A 4 -15.52 -14.10 12.34
CA TRP A 4 -16.46 -15.19 12.12
C TRP A 4 -17.79 -14.68 11.55
N ASP A 5 -17.76 -13.58 10.81
CA ASP A 5 -18.92 -13.20 10.01
C ASP A 5 -18.98 -14.14 8.79
N PRO A 6 -20.03 -14.98 8.65
CA PRO A 6 -20.18 -15.86 7.50
C PRO A 6 -20.18 -15.09 6.17
N LEU A 7 -20.57 -13.81 6.18
CA LEU A 7 -20.48 -12.94 5.01
C LEU A 7 -19.03 -12.61 4.66
N ALA A 8 -18.20 -12.27 5.65
CA ALA A 8 -16.79 -11.96 5.42
C ALA A 8 -16.02 -13.18 4.90
N ILE A 9 -16.32 -14.38 5.41
CA ILE A 9 -15.72 -15.63 4.90
C ILE A 9 -16.15 -15.89 3.45
N ARG A 10 -17.44 -15.68 3.15
CA ARG A 10 -17.99 -15.85 1.80
C ARG A 10 -17.37 -14.86 0.82
N GLU A 11 -17.30 -13.58 1.18
CA GLU A 11 -16.69 -12.52 0.37
C GLU A 11 -15.21 -12.79 0.14
N PHE A 12 -14.48 -13.19 1.19
CA PHE A 12 -13.08 -13.55 1.05
C PHE A 12 -12.89 -14.78 0.14
N SER A 13 -13.72 -15.81 0.30
CA SER A 13 -13.70 -16.99 -0.58
C SER A 13 -14.00 -16.63 -2.04
N ALA A 14 -14.96 -15.73 -2.27
CA ALA A 14 -15.29 -15.22 -3.60
C ALA A 14 -14.09 -14.46 -4.20
N LEU A 15 -13.48 -13.55 -3.44
CA LEU A 15 -12.25 -12.84 -3.85
C LEU A 15 -11.13 -13.80 -4.22
N LEU A 16 -10.87 -14.83 -3.41
CA LEU A 16 -9.82 -15.81 -3.69
C LEU A 16 -10.09 -16.65 -4.95
N ARG A 17 -11.35 -16.75 -5.38
CA ARG A 17 -11.77 -17.46 -6.60
C ARG A 17 -11.83 -16.58 -7.83
N ASP A 18 -11.89 -15.27 -7.65
CA ASP A 18 -12.06 -14.30 -8.70
C ASP A 18 -10.90 -14.34 -9.73
N PRO A 19 -11.20 -14.35 -11.05
CA PRO A 19 -10.18 -14.41 -12.08
C PRO A 19 -9.24 -13.18 -12.05
N VAL A 20 -9.76 -11.99 -11.76
CA VAL A 20 -8.97 -10.75 -11.67
C VAL A 20 -8.03 -10.83 -10.47
N PHE A 21 -8.50 -11.30 -9.32
CA PHE A 21 -7.63 -11.52 -8.15
C PHE A 21 -6.55 -12.59 -8.41
N ARG A 22 -6.82 -13.54 -9.29
CA ARG A 22 -5.82 -14.51 -9.76
C ARG A 22 -4.92 -14.00 -10.88
N GLY A 23 -5.13 -12.76 -11.35
CA GLY A 23 -4.35 -12.13 -12.43
C GLY A 23 -4.75 -12.59 -13.84
N ARG A 24 -5.87 -13.30 -14.00
CA ARG A 24 -6.36 -13.75 -15.32
C ARG A 24 -7.08 -12.58 -16.02
N GLY A 25 -6.66 -12.28 -17.25
CA GLY A 25 -7.21 -11.16 -18.02
C GLY A 25 -6.80 -9.78 -17.51
N VAL A 26 -5.87 -9.71 -16.55
CA VAL A 26 -5.30 -8.46 -16.05
C VAL A 26 -3.98 -8.21 -16.80
N PRO A 27 -3.77 -7.03 -17.41
CA PRO A 27 -2.49 -6.68 -17.99
C PRO A 27 -1.36 -6.80 -16.94
N PRO A 28 -0.18 -7.32 -17.32
CA PRO A 28 0.93 -7.40 -16.40
C PRO A 28 1.34 -5.99 -15.94
N GLY A 29 1.66 -5.87 -14.66
CA GLY A 29 2.37 -4.74 -14.10
C GLY A 29 3.77 -4.65 -14.72
N ASP A 30 4.32 -3.44 -14.71
CA ASP A 30 5.58 -3.11 -15.36
C ASP A 30 6.80 -3.21 -14.43
N GLY A 31 6.67 -3.90 -13.30
CA GLY A 31 7.75 -4.10 -12.35
C GLY A 31 8.09 -2.89 -11.48
N ARG A 32 7.37 -1.75 -11.61
CA ARG A 32 7.68 -0.55 -10.81
C ARG A 32 7.53 -0.80 -9.30
N PRO A 33 8.33 -0.14 -8.45
CA PRO A 33 8.23 -0.26 -7.01
C PRO A 33 6.95 0.40 -6.47
N VAL A 34 6.21 -0.32 -5.62
CA VAL A 34 4.97 0.14 -4.99
C VAL A 34 5.06 0.03 -3.47
N LEU A 35 4.95 1.13 -2.75
CA LEU A 35 4.91 1.14 -1.29
C LEU A 35 3.46 1.26 -0.77
N LEU A 36 3.06 0.31 0.07
CA LEU A 36 1.75 0.24 0.71
C LEU A 36 1.79 0.86 2.12
N VAL A 37 0.86 1.78 2.42
CA VAL A 37 0.81 2.51 3.70
C VAL A 37 -0.55 2.33 4.38
N PRO A 38 -0.60 1.73 5.59
CA PRO A 38 -1.86 1.40 6.28
C PRO A 38 -2.57 2.63 6.87
N GLY A 39 -3.86 2.47 7.14
CA GLY A 39 -4.72 3.49 7.77
C GLY A 39 -4.52 3.64 9.28
N PHE A 40 -5.21 4.60 9.89
CA PHE A 40 -5.17 4.82 11.34
C PHE A 40 -5.63 3.58 12.11
N LEU A 41 -4.99 3.24 13.23
CA LEU A 41 -5.21 2.01 14.01
C LEU A 41 -4.99 0.70 13.22
N ALA A 42 -4.44 0.77 12.01
CA ALA A 42 -4.07 -0.39 11.21
C ALA A 42 -2.54 -0.52 11.09
N GLY A 43 -2.11 -1.73 10.75
CA GLY A 43 -0.75 -2.01 10.33
C GLY A 43 -0.70 -2.63 8.95
N ASP A 44 0.50 -2.94 8.49
CA ASP A 44 0.75 -3.59 7.19
C ASP A 44 -0.06 -4.87 6.97
N TRP A 45 -0.43 -5.56 8.06
CA TRP A 45 -1.27 -6.76 8.01
C TRP A 45 -2.60 -6.52 7.29
N THR A 46 -3.15 -5.30 7.33
CA THR A 46 -4.38 -4.94 6.61
C THR A 46 -4.23 -4.89 5.10
N LEU A 47 -3.00 -4.75 4.59
CA LEU A 47 -2.71 -4.57 3.17
C LEU A 47 -2.09 -5.81 2.51
N ARG A 48 -1.87 -6.91 3.24
CA ARG A 48 -1.21 -8.12 2.72
C ARG A 48 -1.95 -8.77 1.54
N ILE A 49 -3.29 -8.71 1.55
CA ILE A 49 -4.10 -9.24 0.44
C ILE A 49 -3.81 -8.45 -0.84
N MET A 50 -3.76 -7.12 -0.73
CA MET A 50 -3.43 -6.23 -1.85
C MET A 50 -1.98 -6.38 -2.29
N GLU A 51 -1.05 -6.45 -1.34
CA GLU A 51 0.37 -6.75 -1.60
C GLU A 51 0.53 -8.01 -2.44
N GLY A 52 -0.10 -9.11 -2.01
CA GLY A 52 -0.03 -10.39 -2.72
C GLY A 52 -0.62 -10.33 -4.13
N TRP A 53 -1.71 -9.58 -4.32
CA TRP A 53 -2.31 -9.40 -5.64
C TRP A 53 -1.42 -8.57 -6.57
N LEU A 54 -0.92 -7.43 -6.10
CA LEU A 54 -0.02 -6.55 -6.86
C LEU A 54 1.27 -7.28 -7.25
N ARG A 55 1.86 -8.08 -6.34
CA ARG A 55 2.99 -8.97 -6.68
C ARG A 55 2.61 -9.97 -7.75
N ARG A 56 1.46 -10.63 -7.61
CA ARG A 56 0.98 -11.64 -8.56
C ARG A 56 0.83 -11.09 -9.97
N ILE A 57 0.39 -9.84 -10.10
CA ILE A 57 0.21 -9.21 -11.42
C ILE A 57 1.48 -8.53 -11.95
N GLY A 58 2.61 -8.52 -11.21
CA GLY A 58 3.90 -8.09 -11.75
C GLY A 58 4.50 -6.80 -11.17
N TYR A 59 3.99 -6.29 -10.04
CA TYR A 59 4.59 -5.14 -9.33
C TYR A 59 5.57 -5.56 -8.24
N ARG A 60 6.60 -4.75 -7.99
CA ARG A 60 7.51 -4.92 -6.85
C ARG A 60 6.95 -4.19 -5.62
N THR A 61 6.20 -4.91 -4.79
CA THR A 61 5.55 -4.27 -3.64
C THR A 61 6.40 -4.30 -2.37
N TYR A 62 6.32 -3.22 -1.62
CA TYR A 62 6.91 -3.05 -0.31
C TYR A 62 5.83 -2.64 0.69
N LEU A 63 5.96 -3.12 1.92
CA LEU A 63 5.15 -2.71 3.05
C LEU A 63 5.88 -1.62 3.85
N SER A 64 5.12 -0.81 4.59
CA SER A 64 5.65 0.38 5.28
C SER A 64 6.51 0.09 6.51
N GLY A 65 6.40 -1.12 7.07
CA GLY A 65 6.96 -1.48 8.37
C GLY A 65 6.12 -1.01 9.57
N ILE A 66 4.92 -0.46 9.32
CA ILE A 66 4.05 0.06 10.38
C ILE A 66 3.23 -1.09 10.97
N LEU A 67 3.46 -1.39 12.25
CA LEU A 67 2.63 -2.33 13.01
C LEU A 67 1.28 -1.71 13.40
N LEU A 68 1.30 -0.43 13.80
CA LEU A 68 0.10 0.31 14.17
C LEU A 68 0.28 1.81 13.88
N ASN A 69 -0.54 2.36 12.99
CA ASN A 69 -0.46 3.75 12.55
C ASN A 69 -1.11 4.70 13.58
N ILE A 70 -0.53 4.78 14.77
CA ILE A 70 -1.00 5.64 15.88
C ILE A 70 0.03 6.70 16.29
N GLN A 71 1.26 6.58 15.80
CA GLN A 71 2.31 7.54 16.14
C GLN A 71 2.05 8.91 15.51
N HIS A 72 2.75 9.92 16.02
CA HIS A 72 2.73 11.27 15.44
C HIS A 72 3.13 11.24 13.96
N SER A 73 2.45 12.06 13.15
CA SER A 73 2.60 12.04 11.70
C SER A 73 4.03 12.31 11.26
N GLU A 74 4.77 13.23 11.89
CA GLU A 74 6.18 13.49 11.55
C GLU A 74 7.09 12.29 11.79
N ARG A 75 6.85 11.51 12.86
CA ARG A 75 7.61 10.29 13.12
C ARG A 75 7.37 9.24 12.03
N LEU A 76 6.11 9.07 11.64
CA LEU A 76 5.73 8.16 10.56
C LEU A 76 6.27 8.62 9.20
N LEU A 77 6.18 9.92 8.89
CA LEU A 77 6.73 10.51 7.68
C LEU A 77 8.25 10.33 7.58
N SER A 78 8.98 10.48 8.70
CA SER A 78 10.42 10.24 8.73
C SER A 78 10.76 8.79 8.39
N GLY A 79 10.02 7.83 8.98
CA GLY A 79 10.17 6.40 8.66
C GLY A 79 9.83 6.08 7.20
N LEU A 80 8.68 6.58 6.71
CA LEU A 80 8.26 6.39 5.33
C LEU A 80 9.25 7.02 4.34
N ARG A 81 9.80 8.20 4.65
CA ARG A 81 10.83 8.85 3.83
C ARG A 81 12.08 7.98 3.71
N ARG A 82 12.54 7.40 4.82
CA ARG A 82 13.68 6.47 4.81
C ARG A 82 13.36 5.25 3.95
N LYS A 83 12.18 4.66 4.15
CA LYS A 83 11.75 3.47 3.42
C LYS A 83 11.65 3.72 1.91
N VAL A 84 11.07 4.84 1.50
CA VAL A 84 10.97 5.23 0.09
C VAL A 84 12.35 5.43 -0.52
N ALA A 85 13.27 6.11 0.18
CA ALA A 85 14.64 6.29 -0.31
C ALA A 85 15.42 4.98 -0.45
N GLU A 86 15.22 4.03 0.47
CA GLU A 86 15.79 2.68 0.36
C GLU A 86 15.28 1.95 -0.89
N ILE A 87 13.96 1.98 -1.11
CA ILE A 87 13.32 1.32 -2.25
C ILE A 87 13.74 1.96 -3.57
N GLU A 88 13.75 3.29 -3.63
CA GLU A 88 14.15 4.04 -4.81
C GLU A 88 15.59 3.69 -5.21
N LYS A 89 16.52 3.69 -4.24
CA LYS A 89 17.91 3.28 -4.45
C LYS A 89 18.06 1.82 -4.89
N GLU A 90 17.27 0.90 -4.31
CA GLU A 90 17.32 -0.53 -4.64
C GLU A 90 16.82 -0.80 -6.07
N ASN A 91 15.87 0.00 -6.56
CA ASN A 91 15.20 -0.22 -7.84
C ASN A 91 15.65 0.73 -8.95
N ASP A 92 16.46 1.74 -8.63
CA ASP A 92 16.82 2.85 -9.53
C ASP A 92 15.58 3.50 -10.18
N ALA A 93 14.52 3.66 -9.37
CA ALA A 93 13.21 4.12 -9.84
C ALA A 93 12.38 4.77 -8.73
N ARG A 94 11.68 5.86 -9.06
CA ARG A 94 10.73 6.51 -8.15
C ARG A 94 9.63 5.55 -7.69
N VAL A 95 9.18 5.73 -6.45
CA VAL A 95 8.24 4.81 -5.80
C VAL A 95 6.81 5.28 -6.00
N SER A 96 5.94 4.39 -6.50
CA SER A 96 4.49 4.61 -6.45
C SER A 96 3.97 4.29 -5.06
N MET A 97 3.15 5.15 -4.47
CA MET A 97 2.61 4.93 -3.12
C MET A 97 1.11 4.63 -3.17
N ILE A 98 0.67 3.59 -2.46
CA ILE A 98 -0.75 3.30 -2.24
C ILE A 98 -1.04 3.44 -0.75
N GLY A 99 -1.89 4.40 -0.39
CA GLY A 99 -2.21 4.70 1.00
C GLY A 99 -3.69 4.49 1.32
N HIS A 100 -3.98 3.70 2.36
CA HIS A 100 -5.33 3.52 2.87
C HIS A 100 -5.64 4.54 3.97
N SER A 101 -6.76 5.26 3.87
CA SER A 101 -7.23 6.22 4.87
C SER A 101 -6.11 7.22 5.24
N ARG A 102 -5.74 7.31 6.53
CA ARG A 102 -4.59 8.11 7.03
C ARG A 102 -3.28 7.83 6.27
N GLY A 103 -3.05 6.61 5.81
CA GLY A 103 -1.87 6.25 5.02
C GLY A 103 -1.80 7.04 3.70
N GLY A 104 -2.95 7.35 3.09
CA GLY A 104 -3.03 8.19 1.90
C GLY A 104 -2.65 9.65 2.17
N LEU A 105 -3.05 10.20 3.32
CA LEU A 105 -2.61 11.53 3.77
C LEU A 105 -1.09 11.59 3.95
N LEU A 106 -0.51 10.60 4.62
CA LEU A 106 0.93 10.52 4.83
C LEU A 106 1.68 10.41 3.49
N ALA A 107 1.16 9.61 2.56
CA ALA A 107 1.73 9.47 1.22
C ALA A 107 1.67 10.79 0.42
N LYS A 108 0.53 11.50 0.46
CA LYS A 108 0.36 12.82 -0.18
C LYS A 108 1.35 13.85 0.38
N VAL A 109 1.49 13.92 1.69
CA VAL A 109 2.46 14.84 2.32
C VAL A 109 3.89 14.48 1.93
N LEU A 110 4.23 13.19 1.89
CA LEU A 110 5.56 12.75 1.49
C LEU A 110 5.85 13.06 0.02
N SER A 111 4.89 12.87 -0.89
CA SER A 111 5.07 13.16 -2.31
C SER A 111 5.32 14.66 -2.57
N GLN A 112 4.67 15.53 -1.80
CA GLN A 112 4.91 16.98 -1.85
C GLN A 112 6.29 17.36 -1.30
N ARG A 113 6.74 16.70 -0.22
CA ARG A 113 8.04 16.99 0.41
C ARG A 113 9.22 16.38 -0.34
N LYS A 114 9.00 15.30 -1.09
CA LYS A 114 10.03 14.52 -1.81
C LYS A 114 9.55 14.09 -3.21
N PRO A 115 9.22 15.04 -4.11
CA PRO A 115 8.71 14.74 -5.44
C PRO A 115 9.71 13.97 -6.32
N GLN A 116 11.01 14.04 -6.02
CA GLN A 116 12.05 13.27 -6.70
C GLN A 116 12.06 11.79 -6.33
N LEU A 117 11.46 11.39 -5.20
CA LEU A 117 11.44 10.01 -4.74
C LEU A 117 10.10 9.30 -5.02
N VAL A 118 9.03 10.07 -5.23
CA VAL A 118 7.67 9.56 -5.35
C VAL A 118 7.16 9.80 -6.77
N GLU A 119 6.77 8.71 -7.44
CA GLU A 119 6.22 8.74 -8.81
C GLU A 119 4.79 9.26 -8.80
N GLN A 120 3.96 8.69 -7.94
CA GLN A 120 2.53 8.94 -7.85
C GLN A 120 1.99 8.48 -6.51
N VAL A 121 0.82 8.99 -6.14
CA VAL A 121 0.08 8.58 -4.94
C VAL A 121 -1.33 8.14 -5.34
N ILE A 122 -1.69 6.93 -4.95
CA ILE A 122 -3.03 6.36 -5.08
C ILE A 122 -3.60 6.23 -3.67
N THR A 123 -4.79 6.79 -3.44
CA THR A 123 -5.41 6.75 -2.11
C THR A 123 -6.68 5.91 -2.10
N LEU A 124 -6.85 5.13 -1.03
CA LEU A 124 -8.03 4.31 -0.79
C LEU A 124 -8.78 4.89 0.41
N GLY A 125 -9.92 5.54 0.18
CA GLY A 125 -10.75 6.11 1.26
C GLY A 125 -9.99 7.12 2.14
N ALA A 126 -9.02 7.84 1.59
CA ALA A 126 -8.29 8.87 2.33
C ALA A 126 -9.12 10.16 2.39
N PRO A 127 -9.18 10.86 3.55
CA PRO A 127 -9.87 12.13 3.67
C PRO A 127 -9.00 13.25 3.09
N LEU A 128 -8.91 13.31 1.76
CA LEU A 128 -8.25 14.39 1.03
C LEU A 128 -9.28 15.50 0.78
N ALA A 129 -9.35 16.46 1.70
CA ALA A 129 -9.99 17.75 1.45
C ALA A 129 -9.00 18.69 0.75
#